data_AF-A0A952YII5-F1
#
_entry.id   AF-A0A952YII5-F1
#
_cell.length_a   1.000
_cell.length_b   1.000
_cell.length_c   1.000
_cell.angle_alpha   90.00
_cell.angle_beta   90.00
_cell.angle_gamma   90.00
#
_symmetry.space_group_name_H-M   'P 1'
#
loop_
_entity.id
_entity.type
_entity.pdbx_description
1 polymer ?
#
loop_
_entity_poly.entity_id
_entity_poly.type
_entity_poly.pdbx_seq_one_letter_code
_entity_poly.pdbx_strand_id
1 'polypeptide(L)'
;MMQALTVGMMERLGIRSTTAMSPPEDVTSELSPSSLSSDYEELITECLHFLGLSPDQVRISVRPVGVNAAGLDVYAAFVKVVRWDPAVIKAMTRMPYIEKKIERRIRLSDVLRYSAFAGLWFRSPSSLEGLGKDAAVH
;
A
#
# COMPACT_ATOMS: atom_id res chain seq x y z
N MET A 1 -16.70 2.52 -55.80
CA MET A 1 -17.09 1.39 -56.65
C MET A 1 -16.12 0.25 -56.34
N MET A 2 -16.66 -0.88 -55.89
CA MET A 2 -16.04 -2.22 -55.79
C MET A 2 -14.89 -2.48 -54.80
N GLN A 3 -15.30 -2.99 -53.63
CA GLN A 3 -14.64 -4.08 -52.91
C GLN A 3 -14.52 -5.36 -53.78
N ALA A 4 -13.74 -6.32 -53.27
CA ALA A 4 -13.61 -7.73 -53.64
C ALA A 4 -12.29 -8.04 -54.40
N LEU A 5 -11.52 -9.10 -54.17
CA LEU A 5 -11.69 -10.47 -53.64
C LEU A 5 -10.30 -10.89 -53.10
N THR A 6 -10.12 -11.69 -52.06
CA THR A 6 -10.24 -13.16 -52.16
C THR A 6 -10.43 -13.80 -50.78
N VAL A 7 -11.59 -14.42 -50.65
CA VAL A 7 -11.98 -15.37 -49.59
C VAL A 7 -11.22 -16.68 -49.84
N GLY A 8 -10.29 -17.01 -48.95
CA GLY A 8 -9.59 -18.29 -48.93
C GLY A 8 -10.40 -19.36 -48.20
N MET A 9 -11.17 -20.14 -48.96
CA MET A 9 -11.30 -21.60 -48.84
C MET A 9 -11.53 -22.17 -47.42
N MET A 10 -12.76 -22.02 -46.92
CA MET A 10 -13.33 -22.96 -45.94
C MET A 10 -13.77 -24.23 -46.66
N GLU A 11 -13.30 -25.38 -46.15
CA GLU A 11 -14.07 -26.61 -45.89
C GLU A 11 -13.22 -27.85 -46.14
N ARG A 12 -12.83 -28.51 -45.04
CA ARG A 12 -13.15 -29.93 -44.74
C ARG A 12 -12.13 -30.47 -43.76
N LEU A 13 -12.51 -30.52 -42.50
CA LEU A 13 -12.39 -31.66 -41.58
C LEU A 13 -12.92 -31.21 -40.22
N GLY A 14 -14.04 -31.80 -39.82
CA GLY A 14 -14.77 -31.40 -38.63
C GLY A 14 -14.01 -31.74 -37.36
N ILE A 15 -13.60 -30.71 -36.62
CA ILE A 15 -13.38 -30.75 -35.17
C ILE A 15 -13.87 -29.40 -34.62
N ARG A 16 -14.91 -29.45 -33.77
CA ARG A 16 -15.37 -28.30 -33.00
C ARG A 16 -14.30 -27.97 -31.95
N SER A 17 -13.66 -26.81 -32.04
CA SER A 17 -13.05 -26.13 -30.90
C SER A 17 -13.10 -24.64 -31.13
N THR A 18 -14.11 -24.02 -30.52
CA THR A 18 -14.18 -22.58 -30.31
C THR A 18 -13.17 -22.21 -29.23
N THR A 19 -11.97 -21.82 -29.64
CA THR A 19 -11.11 -20.98 -28.80
C THR A 19 -10.60 -19.86 -29.68
N ALA A 20 -11.32 -18.73 -29.65
CA ALA A 20 -10.78 -17.48 -30.10
C ALA A 20 -9.52 -17.21 -29.29
N MET A 21 -8.35 -17.27 -29.93
CA MET A 21 -7.12 -16.75 -29.35
C MET A 21 -7.33 -15.26 -29.11
N SER A 22 -7.49 -14.89 -27.85
CA SER A 22 -7.39 -13.50 -27.43
C SER A 22 -5.99 -12.99 -27.81
N PRO A 23 -5.86 -11.73 -28.26
CA PRO A 23 -4.55 -11.13 -28.47
C PRO A 23 -3.77 -11.18 -27.14
N PRO A 24 -2.43 -11.23 -27.15
CA PRO A 24 -1.66 -11.17 -25.91
C PRO A 24 -2.09 -9.90 -25.18
N GLU A 25 -2.70 -10.06 -24.01
CA GLU A 25 -2.87 -8.96 -23.09
C GLU A 25 -1.45 -8.46 -22.78
N ASP A 26 -1.12 -7.31 -23.36
CA ASP A 26 -0.09 -6.45 -22.81
C ASP A 26 -0.55 -6.14 -21.39
N VAL A 27 -0.09 -6.94 -20.43
CA VAL A 27 -0.22 -6.64 -19.00
C VAL A 27 0.73 -5.48 -18.75
N THR A 28 0.37 -4.29 -19.24
CA THR A 28 0.90 -3.06 -18.70
C THR A 28 0.28 -2.98 -17.30
N SER A 29 1.00 -3.50 -16.31
CA SER A 29 0.83 -3.09 -14.92
C SER A 29 1.08 -1.58 -14.89
N GLU A 30 0.07 -0.81 -15.24
CA GLU A 30 0.00 0.60 -14.93
C GLU A 30 -0.01 0.66 -13.42
N LEU A 31 1.17 0.94 -12.86
CA LEU A 31 1.35 1.33 -11.46
C LEU A 31 0.58 2.62 -11.24
N SER A 32 -0.72 2.48 -11.06
CA SER A 32 -1.59 3.57 -10.69
C SER A 32 -1.12 4.11 -9.32
N PRO A 33 -1.18 5.42 -9.06
CA PRO A 33 -0.82 5.98 -7.74
C PRO A 33 -1.57 5.32 -6.56
N SER A 34 -2.77 4.77 -6.85
CA SER A 34 -3.56 3.96 -5.91
C SER A 34 -2.93 2.61 -5.56
N SER A 35 -2.19 1.97 -6.47
CA SER A 35 -1.51 0.70 -6.18
C SER A 35 -0.33 0.93 -5.25
N LEU A 36 0.51 1.93 -5.52
CA LEU A 36 1.69 2.22 -4.69
C LEU A 36 1.32 2.60 -3.25
N SER A 37 0.28 3.41 -3.06
CA SER A 37 -0.21 3.75 -1.71
C SER A 37 -0.59 2.49 -0.92
N SER A 38 -1.27 1.55 -1.58
CA SER A 38 -1.70 0.28 -0.98
C SER A 38 -0.50 -0.63 -0.69
N ASP A 39 0.46 -0.72 -1.61
CA ASP A 39 1.68 -1.52 -1.45
C ASP A 39 2.52 -1.03 -0.25
N TYR A 40 2.65 0.30 -0.10
CA TYR A 40 3.29 0.88 1.08
C TYR A 40 2.51 0.58 2.35
N GLU A 41 1.18 0.70 2.32
CA GLU A 41 0.34 0.47 3.48
C GLU A 41 0.44 -0.99 3.96
N GLU A 42 0.41 -1.95 3.04
CA GLU A 42 0.57 -3.38 3.34
C GLU A 42 1.94 -3.66 3.95
N LEU A 43 3.02 -3.21 3.30
CA LEU A 43 4.39 -3.41 3.78
C LEU A 43 4.62 -2.83 5.18
N ILE A 44 4.12 -1.62 5.43
CA ILE A 44 4.27 -0.95 6.72
C ILE A 44 3.40 -1.64 7.77
N THR A 45 2.18 -2.05 7.42
CA THR A 45 1.28 -2.80 8.31
C THR A 45 1.91 -4.11 8.77
N GLU A 46 2.48 -4.89 7.85
CA GLU A 46 3.21 -6.12 8.18
C GLU A 46 4.39 -5.85 9.12
N CYS A 47 5.14 -4.77 8.88
CA CYS A 47 6.26 -4.39 9.74
C CYS A 47 5.80 -4.05 11.16
N LEU A 48 4.72 -3.27 11.30
CA LEU A 48 4.18 -2.91 12.61
C LEU A 48 3.59 -4.13 13.33
N HIS A 49 2.90 -5.01 12.61
CA HIS A 49 2.37 -6.26 13.14
C HIS A 49 3.48 -7.17 13.67
N PHE A 50 4.58 -7.35 12.92
CA PHE A 50 5.74 -8.11 13.39
C PHE A 50 6.39 -7.48 14.63
N LEU A 51 6.24 -6.17 14.82
CA LEU A 51 6.76 -5.45 15.99
C LEU A 51 5.77 -5.44 17.18
N GLY A 52 4.63 -6.12 17.05
CA GLY A 52 3.65 -6.32 18.11
C GLY A 52 2.56 -5.25 18.16
N LEU A 53 2.36 -4.48 17.08
CA LEU A 53 1.27 -3.51 16.96
C LEU A 53 0.15 -4.06 16.08
N SER A 54 -1.06 -4.10 16.62
CA SER A 54 -2.24 -4.61 15.95
C SER A 54 -3.12 -3.47 15.37
N PRO A 55 -3.93 -3.73 14.33
CA PRO A 55 -4.82 -2.74 13.72
C PRO A 55 -5.84 -2.10 14.68
N ASP A 56 -6.15 -2.76 15.81
CA ASP A 56 -7.00 -2.22 16.87
C ASP A 56 -6.29 -1.18 17.76
N GLN A 57 -4.95 -1.22 17.80
CA GLN A 57 -4.11 -0.27 18.51
C GLN A 57 -3.70 0.90 17.62
N VAL A 58 -3.41 0.62 16.35
CA VAL A 58 -2.83 1.59 15.41
C VAL A 58 -3.46 1.42 14.04
N ARG A 59 -3.87 2.54 13.43
CA ARG A 59 -4.30 2.60 12.02
C ARG A 59 -3.27 3.34 11.19
N ILE A 60 -3.08 2.88 9.97
CA ILE A 60 -2.12 3.46 9.03
C ILE A 60 -2.92 3.95 7.83
N SER A 61 -2.46 5.04 7.22
CA SER A 61 -2.85 5.39 5.86
C SER A 61 -1.65 5.97 5.14
N VAL A 62 -1.40 5.53 3.92
CA VAL A 62 -0.32 6.08 3.09
C VAL A 62 -0.89 6.98 2.01
N ARG A 63 -0.26 8.13 1.78
CA ARG A 63 -0.76 9.13 0.82
C ARG A 63 0.40 9.81 0.11
N PRO A 64 0.22 10.23 -1.15
CA PRO A 64 1.16 11.14 -1.79
C PRO A 64 1.15 12.49 -1.06
N VAL A 65 2.33 13.03 -0.80
CA VAL A 65 2.54 14.31 -0.09
C VAL A 65 3.27 15.35 -0.94
N GLY A 66 3.69 14.98 -2.15
CA GLY A 66 4.35 15.86 -3.08
C GLY A 66 5.12 15.08 -4.13
N VAL A 67 6.02 15.78 -4.81
CA VAL A 67 6.87 15.24 -5.87
C VAL A 67 8.31 15.64 -5.56
N ASN A 68 9.27 14.73 -5.76
CA ASN A 68 10.69 15.01 -5.54
C ASN A 68 11.31 15.74 -6.74
N ALA A 69 12.59 16.12 -6.63
CA ALA A 69 13.31 16.82 -7.70
C ALA A 69 13.45 16.00 -9.00
N ALA A 70 13.28 14.69 -8.94
CA ALA A 70 13.32 13.79 -10.09
C ALA A 70 11.93 13.56 -10.72
N GLY A 71 10.88 14.21 -10.21
CA GLY A 71 9.52 14.05 -10.72
C GLY A 71 8.77 12.82 -10.19
N LEU A 72 9.30 12.11 -9.19
CA LEU A 72 8.63 10.95 -8.59
C LEU A 72 7.71 11.37 -7.45
N ASP A 73 6.54 10.73 -7.37
CA ASP A 73 5.62 10.89 -6.24
C ASP A 73 6.31 10.50 -4.93
N VAL A 74 6.15 11.38 -3.94
CA VAL A 74 6.65 11.17 -2.59
C VAL A 74 5.49 10.75 -1.71
N TYR A 75 5.60 9.60 -1.07
CA TYR A 75 4.60 9.07 -0.16
C TYR A 75 5.02 9.25 1.30
N ALA A 76 4.04 9.53 2.16
CA ALA A 76 4.21 9.52 3.61
C ALA A 76 3.17 8.62 4.26
N ALA A 77 3.58 7.93 5.31
CA ALA A 77 2.70 7.07 6.09
C ALA A 77 2.24 7.79 7.35
N PHE A 78 0.92 7.91 7.51
CA PHE A 78 0.29 8.52 8.67
C PHE A 78 -0.20 7.44 9.61
N VAL A 79 0.37 7.44 10.81
CA VAL A 79 0.10 6.44 11.84
C VAL A 79 -0.76 7.08 12.93
N LYS A 80 -2.01 6.62 13.04
CA LYS A 80 -2.95 7.05 14.07
C LYS A 80 -2.99 6.03 15.19
N VAL A 81 -2.63 6.44 16.39
CA VAL A 81 -2.85 5.62 17.60
C VAL A 81 -4.34 5.63 17.92
N VAL A 82 -4.96 4.46 17.97
CA VAL A 82 -6.39 4.28 18.29
C VAL A 82 -6.58 3.97 19.78
N ARG A 83 -5.71 3.12 20.34
CA ARG A 83 -5.75 2.74 21.75
C ARG A 83 -4.36 2.83 22.36
N TRP A 84 -4.26 3.45 23.53
CA TRP A 84 -3.03 3.49 24.31
C TRP A 84 -2.98 2.31 25.27
N ASP A 85 -1.96 1.48 25.13
CA ASP A 85 -1.65 0.40 26.07
C ASP A 85 -0.12 0.27 26.23
N PRO A 86 0.37 -0.55 27.19
CA PRO A 86 1.79 -0.68 27.43
C PRO A 86 2.60 -1.12 26.21
N ALA A 87 2.01 -1.87 25.28
CA ALA A 87 2.69 -2.31 24.06
C ALA A 87 2.91 -1.12 23.11
N VAL A 88 1.88 -0.29 22.90
CA VAL A 88 2.00 0.94 22.10
C VAL A 88 3.00 1.91 22.71
N ILE A 89 2.96 2.14 24.02
CA ILE A 89 3.92 3.01 24.72
C ILE A 89 5.36 2.49 24.50
N LYS A 90 5.58 1.19 24.68
CA LYS A 90 6.88 0.55 24.44
C LYS A 90 7.32 0.69 22.99
N ALA A 91 6.41 0.55 22.03
CA ALA A 91 6.71 0.78 20.60
C ALA A 91 7.12 2.23 20.35
N MET A 92 6.43 3.22 20.96
CA MET A 92 6.77 4.63 20.83
C MET A 92 8.19 4.94 21.34
N THR A 93 8.62 4.32 22.44
CA THR A 93 10.01 4.47 22.94
C THR A 93 11.07 3.89 21.99
N ARG A 94 10.66 3.06 21.02
CA ARG A 94 11.52 2.38 20.05
C ARG A 94 11.34 2.93 18.63
N MET A 95 10.71 4.10 18.48
CA MET A 95 10.39 4.66 17.16
C MET A 95 11.57 4.74 16.19
N PRO A 96 12.77 5.23 16.57
CA PRO A 96 13.91 5.26 15.65
C PRO A 96 14.28 3.88 15.09
N TYR A 97 14.10 2.83 15.88
CA TYR A 97 14.34 1.45 15.44
C TYR A 97 13.23 0.96 14.49
N ILE A 98 11.97 1.29 14.79
CA ILE A 98 10.81 0.95 13.96
C ILE A 98 10.94 1.62 12.58
N GLU A 99 11.22 2.91 12.55
CA GLU A 99 11.48 3.69 11.33
C GLU A 99 12.58 3.06 10.49
N LYS A 100 13.74 2.77 11.10
CA LYS A 100 14.86 2.12 10.41
C LYS A 100 14.49 0.74 9.84
N LYS A 101 13.63 -0.02 10.53
CA LYS A 101 13.20 -1.34 10.07
C LYS A 101 12.26 -1.22 8.87
N ILE A 102 11.34 -0.27 8.90
CA ILE A 102 10.45 0.05 7.78
C ILE A 102 11.26 0.56 6.58
N GLU A 103 12.18 1.50 6.80
CA GLU A 103 13.04 2.04 5.75
C GLU A 103 13.83 0.92 5.05
N ARG A 104 14.41 -0.01 5.83
CA ARG A 104 15.08 -1.19 5.27
C ARG A 104 14.15 -2.06 4.44
N ARG A 105 12.91 -2.27 4.87
CA ARG A 105 11.94 -3.07 4.12
C ARG A 105 11.51 -2.39 2.82
N ILE A 106 11.28 -1.08 2.86
CA ILE A 106 10.98 -0.26 1.67
C ILE A 106 12.15 -0.29 0.69
N ARG A 107 13.40 -0.21 1.18
CA ARG A 107 14.60 -0.33 0.32
C ARG A 107 14.75 -1.69 -0.35
N LEU A 108 14.15 -2.73 0.21
CA LEU A 108 14.17 -4.09 -0.35
C LEU A 108 12.96 -4.38 -1.24
N SER A 109 11.98 -3.48 -1.32
CA SER A 109 10.83 -3.63 -2.22
C SER A 109 11.01 -2.81 -3.50
N ASP A 110 10.18 -3.09 -4.49
CA ASP A 110 10.25 -2.45 -5.80
C ASP A 110 9.56 -1.08 -5.86
N VAL A 111 8.88 -0.66 -4.78
CA VAL A 111 8.12 0.60 -4.73
C VAL A 111 9.01 1.84 -4.95
N LEU A 112 10.29 1.79 -4.54
CA LEU A 112 11.24 2.89 -4.70
C LEU A 112 11.71 3.07 -6.16
N ARG A 113 11.46 2.11 -7.05
CA ARG A 113 11.76 2.28 -8.48
C ARG A 113 10.87 3.34 -9.12
N TYR A 114 9.70 3.59 -8.54
CA TYR A 114 8.65 4.44 -9.11
C TYR A 114 8.21 5.56 -8.16
N SER A 115 8.78 5.65 -6.96
CA SER A 115 8.37 6.62 -5.94
C SER A 115 9.49 6.92 -4.95
N ALA A 116 9.26 7.89 -4.08
CA ALA A 116 10.08 8.15 -2.90
C ALA A 116 9.23 8.05 -1.63
N PHE A 117 9.89 7.77 -0.50
CA PHE A 117 9.23 7.68 0.80
C PHE A 117 9.78 8.74 1.76
N ALA A 118 8.89 9.58 2.30
CA ALA A 118 9.25 10.69 3.18
C ALA A 118 9.35 10.30 4.65
N GLY A 119 8.79 9.16 5.06
CA GLY A 119 8.80 8.68 6.44
C GLY A 119 7.44 8.47 7.07
N LEU A 120 7.43 8.37 8.40
CA LEU A 120 6.25 8.12 9.23
C LEU A 120 5.86 9.38 10.00
N TRP A 121 4.56 9.66 10.04
CA TRP A 121 3.97 10.73 10.84
C TRP A 121 3.00 10.17 11.86
N PHE A 122 3.32 10.31 13.14
CA PHE A 122 2.49 9.85 14.22
C PHE A 122 1.50 10.93 14.64
N ARG A 123 0.24 10.53 14.76
CA ARG A 123 -0.81 11.33 15.37
C ARG A 123 -1.45 10.54 16.49
N SER A 124 -1.43 11.11 17.69
CA SER A 124 -2.23 10.64 18.81
C SER A 124 -3.52 11.46 18.89
N PRO A 125 -4.66 10.84 19.21
CA PRO A 125 -5.85 11.61 19.56
C PRO A 125 -5.52 12.53 20.74
N SER A 126 -5.97 13.78 20.65
CA SER A 126 -5.79 14.80 21.69
C SER A 126 -6.64 14.53 22.94
N SER A 127 -7.60 13.60 22.86
CA SER A 127 -8.47 13.27 23.96
C SER A 127 -7.93 12.10 24.77
N LEU A 128 -7.48 12.40 25.99
CA LEU A 128 -7.28 11.45 27.09
C LEU A 128 -8.62 11.17 27.81
N GLU A 129 -9.78 11.40 27.19
CA GLU A 129 -11.09 11.12 27.77
C GLU A 129 -11.26 9.62 28.01
N GLY A 130 -10.87 9.20 29.20
CA GLY A 130 -10.88 7.83 29.66
C GLY A 130 -9.96 7.62 30.86
N LEU A 131 -8.96 8.47 31.03
CA LEU A 131 -8.02 8.39 32.17
C LEU A 131 -8.44 9.23 33.39
N GLY A 132 -9.51 10.00 33.29
CA GLY A 132 -9.98 10.91 34.36
C GLY A 132 -11.44 10.77 34.77
N LYS A 133 -12.23 9.85 34.16
CA LYS A 133 -13.64 9.65 34.56
C LYS A 133 -13.82 8.58 35.64
N ASP A 134 -12.86 7.66 35.79
CA ASP A 134 -12.92 6.60 36.81
C ASP A 134 -12.10 6.91 38.07
N ALA A 135 -11.40 8.05 38.12
CA ALA A 135 -10.60 8.48 39.27
C ALA A 135 -11.34 9.47 40.21
N ALA A 136 -12.60 9.79 39.92
CA ALA A 136 -13.40 10.77 40.67
C ALA A 136 -14.60 10.15 41.41
N VAL A 137 -14.57 8.83 41.65
CA VAL A 137 -15.54 8.15 42.53
C VAL A 137 -14.76 7.24 43.47
N HIS A 138 -14.15 7.82 44.52
CA HIS A 138 -13.91 7.19 45.82
C HIS A 138 -13.48 8.25 46.84
#